data_AF-A0A7V3TXG9-F1
#
_entry.id   AF-A0A7V3TXG9-F1
#
_cell.length_a   1.000
_cell.length_b   1.000
_cell.length_c   1.000
_cell.angle_alpha   90.00
_cell.angle_beta   90.00
_cell.angle_gamma   90.00
#
_symmetry.space_group_name_H-M   'P 1'
#
loop_
_entity.id
_entity.type
_entity.pdbx_description
1 polymer ?
#
loop_
_entity_poly.entity_id
_entity_poly.type
_entity_poly.pdbx_seq_one_letter_code
_entity_poly.pdbx_strand_id
1 'polypeptide(L)'
;MVCRANLTPRVGDAQTTFDVQYCYMGDALYAIMVRPWAGKRTARRLTTLLLIGFLLFAAGCVERRLLIRTNPPGAMAYVDDYRVGLTPIGTPFTYYGTRKIRLVKDGYQPLTVYERINPPWYEIPPFDFFAENILRREIRDTRVLEYQLTPQPVSPPQQLLERAEALRARATAQPPLPAVGSSGVPPAAGPPPEGLGAFPQSQTVSTPPLPPSVPNSVP
;
A
#
# COMPACT_ATOMS: atom_id res chain seq x y z
N MET A 1 -68.31 -12.10 30.88
CA MET A 1 -67.75 -12.48 29.57
C MET A 1 -66.91 -13.73 29.79
N VAL A 2 -67.35 -14.88 29.29
CA VAL A 2 -66.65 -16.17 29.46
C VAL A 2 -66.03 -16.51 28.10
N CYS A 3 -64.70 -16.61 28.04
CA CYS A 3 -64.00 -17.06 26.84
C CYS A 3 -63.36 -18.41 27.15
N ARG A 4 -63.62 -19.41 26.31
CA ARG A 4 -63.16 -20.80 26.49
C ARG A 4 -62.23 -21.15 25.33
N ALA A 5 -60.97 -21.44 25.62
CA ALA A 5 -60.02 -21.93 24.63
C ALA A 5 -60.25 -23.44 24.42
N ASN A 6 -60.44 -23.88 23.18
CA ASN A 6 -60.58 -25.30 22.85
C ASN A 6 -59.35 -25.73 22.04
N LEU A 7 -58.50 -26.57 22.63
CA LEU A 7 -57.32 -27.12 21.96
C LEU A 7 -57.76 -28.29 21.07
N THR A 8 -57.73 -28.12 19.74
CA THR A 8 -57.98 -29.21 18.80
C THR A 8 -56.74 -30.09 18.62
N PRO A 9 -56.91 -31.42 18.43
CA PRO A 9 -55.79 -32.37 18.36
C PRO A 9 -55.05 -32.27 17.02
N ARG A 10 -53.72 -32.43 17.08
CA ARG A 10 -52.82 -32.47 15.91
C ARG A 10 -53.10 -33.73 15.07
N VAL A 11 -53.56 -33.53 13.84
CA VAL A 11 -53.48 -34.52 12.75
C VAL A 11 -52.61 -33.93 11.63
N GLY A 12 -51.82 -34.81 11.00
CA GLY A 12 -50.63 -34.51 10.22
C GLY A 12 -50.78 -33.59 9.00
N ASP A 13 -49.59 -33.15 8.59
CA ASP A 13 -49.17 -32.49 7.36
C ASP A 13 -49.92 -31.23 6.88
N ALA A 14 -49.15 -30.15 6.74
CA ALA A 14 -49.55 -28.77 6.44
C ALA A 14 -50.15 -27.98 7.63
N GLN A 15 -49.30 -27.68 8.62
CA GLN A 15 -49.59 -26.77 9.73
C GLN A 15 -49.94 -25.35 9.27
N THR A 16 -51.23 -25.08 9.11
CA THR A 16 -51.79 -23.75 9.34
C THR A 16 -52.60 -23.82 10.62
N THR A 17 -51.95 -23.56 11.75
CA THR A 17 -52.58 -23.58 13.09
C THR A 17 -53.37 -22.29 13.25
N PHE A 18 -54.70 -22.35 13.19
CA PHE A 18 -55.57 -21.23 13.53
C PHE A 18 -56.11 -21.44 14.95
N ASP A 19 -55.70 -20.59 15.89
CA ASP A 19 -56.36 -20.52 17.20
C ASP A 19 -57.63 -19.68 17.03
N VAL A 20 -58.79 -20.31 17.19
CA VAL A 20 -60.10 -19.63 17.13
C VAL A 20 -60.58 -19.41 18.56
N GLN A 21 -60.67 -18.15 18.97
CA GLN A 21 -61.19 -17.78 20.28
C GLN A 21 -62.62 -17.27 20.13
N TYR A 22 -63.56 -17.97 20.74
CA TYR A 22 -64.97 -17.56 20.80
C TYR A 22 -65.23 -16.85 22.13
N CYS A 23 -65.78 -15.64 22.08
CA CYS A 23 -66.24 -14.91 23.27
C CYS A 23 -67.75 -14.65 23.13
N TYR A 24 -68.50 -15.00 24.17
CA TYR A 24 -69.94 -14.78 24.24
C TYR A 24 -70.23 -13.44 24.94
N MET A 25 -71.04 -12.61 24.30
CA MET A 25 -71.59 -11.37 24.85
C MET A 25 -73.12 -11.41 24.67
N GLY A 26 -73.82 -12.06 25.59
CA GLY A 26 -75.25 -12.41 25.44
C GLY A 26 -75.47 -13.58 24.45
N ASP A 27 -76.57 -13.56 23.71
CA ASP A 27 -77.00 -14.64 22.78
C ASP A 27 -76.41 -14.56 21.37
N ALA A 28 -75.56 -13.57 21.08
CA ALA A 28 -74.93 -13.39 19.78
C ALA A 28 -73.51 -14.00 19.75
N LEU A 29 -73.29 -14.92 18.81
CA LEU A 29 -71.98 -15.52 18.50
C LEU A 29 -71.17 -14.60 17.58
N TYR A 30 -70.07 -14.03 18.08
CA TYR A 30 -69.08 -13.34 17.25
C TYR A 30 -67.79 -14.17 17.18
N ALA A 31 -67.41 -14.56 15.96
CA ALA A 31 -66.14 -15.24 15.68
C ALA A 31 -65.07 -14.20 15.32
N ILE A 32 -64.05 -14.05 16.16
CA ILE A 32 -62.89 -13.21 15.86
C ILE A 32 -61.80 -14.14 15.32
N MET A 33 -61.55 -14.08 14.01
CA MET A 33 -60.40 -14.76 13.42
C MET A 33 -59.12 -14.04 13.83
N VAL A 34 -58.36 -14.62 14.78
CA VAL A 34 -57.04 -14.12 15.14
C VAL A 34 -56.03 -14.73 14.18
N ARG A 35 -55.48 -13.92 13.26
CA ARG A 35 -54.44 -14.39 12.34
C ARG A 35 -53.17 -14.71 13.14
N PRO A 36 -52.62 -15.93 13.10
CA PRO A 36 -51.34 -16.21 13.73
C PRO A 36 -50.25 -15.40 13.02
N TRP A 37 -49.51 -14.61 13.80
CA TRP A 37 -48.35 -13.87 13.34
C TRP A 37 -47.22 -14.85 12.96
N ALA A 38 -47.26 -15.34 11.73
CA ALA A 38 -46.34 -16.32 11.15
C ALA A 38 -44.96 -15.73 10.79
N GLY A 39 -44.45 -14.74 11.54
CA GLY A 39 -43.24 -13.99 11.18
C GLY A 39 -41.93 -14.52 11.77
N LYS A 40 -41.96 -15.39 12.80
CA LYS A 40 -40.75 -15.67 13.61
C LYS A 40 -39.81 -16.74 13.04
N ARG A 41 -40.32 -17.73 12.29
CA ARG A 41 -39.51 -18.85 11.78
C ARG A 41 -38.72 -18.51 10.51
N THR A 42 -39.27 -17.66 9.66
CA THR A 42 -38.64 -17.17 8.42
C THR A 42 -37.53 -16.17 8.70
N ALA A 43 -37.72 -15.25 9.66
CA ALA A 43 -36.70 -14.28 10.07
C ALA A 43 -35.44 -14.96 10.65
N ARG A 44 -35.61 -16.07 11.38
CA ARG A 44 -34.51 -16.85 11.98
C ARG A 44 -33.71 -17.64 10.93
N ARG A 45 -34.32 -18.07 9.81
CA ARG A 45 -33.60 -18.75 8.71
C ARG A 45 -32.79 -17.78 7.85
N LEU A 46 -33.34 -16.59 7.60
CA LEU A 46 -32.67 -15.52 6.85
C LEU A 46 -31.42 -14.99 7.58
N THR A 47 -31.52 -14.81 8.90
CA THR A 47 -30.38 -14.38 9.73
C THR A 47 -29.26 -15.42 9.76
N THR A 48 -29.56 -16.72 9.85
CA THR A 48 -28.54 -17.77 9.80
C THR A 48 -27.85 -17.84 8.43
N LEU A 49 -28.61 -17.68 7.32
CA LEU A 49 -28.02 -17.65 5.97
C LEU A 49 -27.13 -16.43 5.74
N LEU A 50 -27.52 -15.26 6.26
CA LEU A 50 -26.68 -14.05 6.21
C LEU A 50 -25.40 -14.20 7.04
N LEU A 51 -25.49 -14.80 8.23
CA LEU A 51 -24.32 -15.08 9.08
C LEU A 51 -23.37 -16.09 8.43
N ILE A 52 -23.90 -17.17 7.84
CA ILE A 52 -23.10 -18.16 7.09
C ILE A 52 -22.47 -17.51 5.86
N GLY A 53 -23.23 -16.69 5.12
CA GLY A 53 -22.70 -15.90 4.01
C GLY A 53 -21.54 -15.01 4.46
N PHE A 54 -21.74 -14.22 5.52
CA PHE A 54 -20.70 -13.34 6.07
C PHE A 54 -19.44 -14.10 6.50
N LEU A 55 -19.58 -15.24 7.18
CA LEU A 55 -18.46 -16.09 7.59
C LEU A 55 -17.72 -16.69 6.38
N LEU A 56 -18.45 -17.00 5.31
CA LEU A 56 -17.90 -17.53 4.08
C LEU A 56 -17.15 -16.46 3.26
N PHE A 57 -17.50 -15.18 3.38
CA PHE A 57 -16.84 -14.05 2.72
C PHE A 57 -15.54 -13.59 3.42
N ALA A 58 -15.33 -13.97 4.68
CA ALA A 58 -14.21 -13.48 5.50
C ALA A 58 -12.84 -14.15 5.22
N ALA A 59 -12.67 -14.88 4.11
CA ALA A 59 -11.48 -15.73 3.86
C ALA A 59 -10.78 -15.47 2.50
N GLY A 60 -10.74 -14.23 2.03
CA GLY A 60 -9.86 -13.81 0.93
C GLY A 60 -8.48 -13.43 1.45
N CYS A 61 -7.42 -14.09 0.99
CA CYS A 61 -6.04 -13.72 1.29
C CYS A 61 -5.25 -13.61 -0.02
N VAL A 62 -4.70 -12.43 -0.29
CA VAL A 62 -3.86 -12.14 -1.46
C VAL A 62 -2.43 -11.98 -0.98
N GLU A 63 -1.49 -12.78 -1.51
CA GLU A 63 -0.06 -12.61 -1.24
C GLU A 63 0.63 -12.10 -2.51
N ARG A 64 1.25 -10.93 -2.37
CA ARG A 64 1.99 -10.24 -3.43
C ARG A 64 3.47 -10.25 -3.07
N ARG A 65 4.32 -10.73 -3.98
CA ARG A 65 5.75 -10.90 -3.75
C ARG A 65 6.58 -10.43 -4.94
N LEU A 66 7.59 -9.60 -4.65
CA LEU A 66 8.55 -9.09 -5.62
C LEU A 66 9.89 -9.80 -5.43
N LEU A 67 10.33 -10.56 -6.42
CA LEU A 67 11.61 -11.26 -6.43
C LEU A 67 12.64 -10.43 -7.19
N ILE A 68 13.59 -9.84 -6.48
CA ILE A 68 14.65 -9.00 -7.04
C ILE A 68 15.90 -9.85 -7.22
N ARG A 69 16.36 -9.96 -8.46
CA ARG A 69 17.59 -10.68 -8.84
C ARG A 69 18.55 -9.71 -9.51
N THR A 70 19.83 -9.87 -9.22
CA THR A 70 20.89 -9.13 -9.90
C THR A 70 21.94 -10.07 -10.44
N ASN A 71 22.57 -9.64 -11.53
CA ASN A 71 23.78 -10.24 -12.02
C ASN A 71 24.90 -9.19 -12.03
N PRO A 72 25.97 -9.39 -11.23
CA PRO A 72 26.19 -10.51 -10.31
C PRO A 72 25.30 -10.49 -9.04
N PRO A 73 25.11 -11.65 -8.36
CA PRO A 73 24.33 -11.73 -7.12
C PRO A 73 25.05 -11.07 -5.93
N GLY A 74 24.34 -10.88 -4.82
CA GLY A 74 24.88 -10.30 -3.59
C GLY A 74 24.89 -8.77 -3.56
N ALA A 75 24.04 -8.11 -4.36
CA ALA A 75 23.86 -6.67 -4.29
C ALA A 75 22.88 -6.31 -3.16
N MET A 76 23.14 -5.22 -2.45
CA MET A 76 22.22 -4.65 -1.48
C MET A 76 21.04 -3.98 -2.20
N ALA A 77 19.85 -4.52 -1.99
CA ALA A 77 18.61 -4.00 -2.56
C ALA A 77 17.90 -3.05 -1.59
N TYR A 78 17.43 -1.94 -2.16
CA TYR A 78 16.58 -0.96 -1.52
C TYR A 78 15.30 -0.81 -2.34
N VAL A 79 14.15 -0.89 -1.69
CA VAL A 79 12.83 -0.70 -2.30
C VAL A 79 12.17 0.49 -1.62
N ASP A 80 11.81 1.51 -2.39
CA ASP A 80 11.24 2.77 -1.88
C ASP A 80 12.10 3.38 -0.76
N ASP A 81 13.42 3.36 -0.96
CA ASP A 81 14.46 3.82 -0.02
C ASP A 81 14.60 3.00 1.27
N TYR A 82 13.81 1.94 1.47
CA TYR A 82 13.98 0.99 2.57
C TYR A 82 14.98 -0.11 2.21
N ARG A 83 15.89 -0.42 3.14
CA ARG A 83 16.85 -1.51 2.99
C ARG A 83 16.15 -2.85 3.17
N VAL A 84 16.21 -3.68 2.13
CA VAL A 84 15.60 -5.01 2.12
C VAL A 84 16.61 -6.08 2.54
N GLY A 85 17.77 -6.13 1.87
CA GLY A 85 18.72 -7.23 2.02
C GLY A 85 19.57 -7.45 0.78
N LEU A 86 20.27 -8.59 0.74
CA LEU A 86 21.15 -8.98 -0.36
C LEU A 86 20.39 -9.81 -1.41
N THR A 87 20.65 -9.56 -2.70
CA THR A 87 20.04 -10.30 -3.81
C THR A 87 20.64 -11.70 -3.98
N PRO A 88 19.86 -12.71 -4.40
CA PRO A 88 18.43 -12.67 -4.73
C PRO A 88 17.53 -12.64 -3.49
N ILE A 89 16.55 -11.72 -3.47
CA ILE A 89 15.65 -11.53 -2.32
C ILE A 89 14.21 -11.34 -2.78
N GLY A 90 13.26 -11.88 -2.01
CA GLY A 90 11.83 -11.74 -2.25
C GLY A 90 11.16 -10.89 -1.17
N THR A 91 10.56 -9.76 -1.55
CA THR A 91 9.86 -8.85 -0.64
C THR A 91 8.37 -8.78 -0.89
N PRO A 92 7.53 -8.73 0.15
CA PRO A 92 6.12 -8.44 -0.04
C PRO A 92 5.93 -6.98 -0.47
N PHE A 93 4.89 -6.71 -1.26
CA PHE A 93 4.47 -5.34 -1.60
C PHE A 93 2.94 -5.22 -1.55
N THR A 94 2.42 -4.06 -1.15
CA THR A 94 0.97 -3.89 -0.95
C THR A 94 0.28 -3.34 -2.19
N TYR A 95 0.89 -2.34 -2.85
CA TYR A 95 0.26 -1.55 -3.91
C TYR A 95 1.02 -1.64 -5.23
N TYR A 96 0.26 -1.74 -6.33
CA TYR A 96 0.73 -1.59 -7.70
C TYR A 96 1.06 -0.14 -8.01
N GLY A 97 1.96 0.05 -8.97
CA GLY A 97 2.45 1.36 -9.35
C GLY A 97 3.96 1.37 -9.62
N THR A 98 4.52 2.56 -9.71
CA THR A 98 5.96 2.75 -9.91
C THR A 98 6.67 2.73 -8.57
N ARG A 99 7.67 1.86 -8.43
CA ARG A 99 8.50 1.74 -7.23
C ARG A 99 9.95 2.06 -7.54
N LYS A 100 10.62 2.68 -6.58
CA LYS A 100 12.04 3.03 -6.72
C LYS A 100 12.87 1.86 -6.22
N ILE A 101 13.60 1.22 -7.14
CA ILE A 101 14.49 0.11 -6.83
C ILE A 101 15.92 0.63 -6.96
N ARG A 102 16.66 0.60 -5.85
CA ARG A 102 18.07 0.99 -5.82
C ARG A 102 18.92 -0.21 -5.42
N LEU A 103 19.91 -0.52 -6.24
CA LEU A 103 20.80 -1.66 -6.08
C LEU A 103 22.22 -1.14 -5.92
N VAL A 104 22.89 -1.57 -4.86
CA VAL A 104 24.26 -1.16 -4.55
C VAL A 104 25.11 -2.40 -4.33
N LYS A 105 26.24 -2.49 -5.02
CA LYS A 105 27.22 -3.55 -4.86
C LYS A 105 28.62 -2.98 -4.96
N ASP A 106 29.53 -3.47 -4.14
CA ASP A 106 30.93 -3.02 -4.13
C ASP A 106 31.61 -3.34 -5.46
N GLY A 107 32.32 -2.36 -6.03
CA GLY A 107 32.97 -2.47 -7.35
C GLY A 107 32.02 -2.33 -8.54
N TYR A 108 30.73 -2.05 -8.31
CA TYR A 108 29.73 -1.83 -9.35
C TYR A 108 29.10 -0.45 -9.19
N GLN A 109 28.61 0.12 -10.29
CA GLN A 109 27.87 1.37 -10.25
C GLN A 109 26.52 1.17 -9.56
N PRO A 110 26.10 2.09 -8.67
CA PRO A 110 24.78 2.02 -8.05
C PRO A 110 23.71 2.22 -9.13
N LEU A 111 22.79 1.27 -9.23
CA LEU A 111 21.70 1.30 -10.21
C LEU A 111 20.42 1.75 -9.49
N THR A 112 19.81 2.85 -9.96
CA THR A 112 18.51 3.32 -9.47
C THR A 112 17.52 3.30 -10.63
N VAL A 113 16.48 2.47 -10.53
CA VAL A 113 15.46 2.27 -11.56
C VAL A 113 14.08 2.50 -10.95
N TYR A 114 13.21 3.15 -11.71
CA TYR A 114 11.80 3.31 -11.39
C TYR A 114 11.01 2.24 -12.13
N GLU A 115 10.76 1.12 -11.45
CA GLU A 115 10.08 -0.03 -12.04
C GLU A 115 8.57 0.14 -11.92
N ARG A 116 7.84 0.02 -13.03
CA ARG A 116 6.37 0.13 -13.03
C ARG A 116 5.74 -1.25 -12.94
N ILE A 117 5.21 -1.58 -11.76
CA ILE A 117 4.47 -2.82 -11.51
C ILE A 117 3.00 -2.58 -11.84
N ASN A 118 2.56 -3.06 -13.00
CA ASN A 118 1.16 -2.92 -13.42
C ASN A 118 0.25 -3.95 -12.71
N PRO A 119 -0.95 -3.51 -12.27
CA PRO A 119 -1.94 -4.42 -11.73
C PRO A 119 -2.48 -5.34 -12.83
N PRO A 120 -2.78 -6.60 -12.51
CA PRO A 120 -3.59 -7.46 -13.36
C PRO A 120 -5.01 -6.89 -13.51
N TRP A 121 -5.71 -7.30 -14.56
CA TRP A 121 -7.06 -6.82 -14.89
C TRP A 121 -8.09 -7.07 -13.79
N TYR A 122 -7.89 -8.11 -12.97
CA TYR A 122 -8.81 -8.49 -11.91
C TYR A 122 -8.67 -7.65 -10.62
N GLU A 123 -7.63 -6.81 -10.50
CA GLU A 123 -7.43 -5.88 -9.37
C GLU A 123 -7.76 -4.43 -9.74
N ILE A 124 -8.44 -4.21 -10.86
CA ILE A 124 -8.91 -2.87 -11.27
C ILE A 124 -10.32 -2.67 -10.72
N PRO A 125 -10.61 -1.57 -9.98
CA PRO A 125 -11.97 -1.28 -9.54
C PRO A 125 -12.94 -1.17 -10.72
N PRO A 126 -14.15 -1.77 -10.64
CA PRO A 126 -14.76 -2.44 -9.49
C PRO A 126 -14.49 -3.95 -9.40
N PHE A 127 -13.81 -4.56 -10.38
CA PHE A 127 -13.59 -6.01 -10.46
C PHE A 127 -12.76 -6.55 -9.29
N ASP A 128 -11.85 -5.72 -8.77
CA ASP A 128 -11.02 -5.98 -7.58
C ASP A 128 -11.84 -6.49 -6.39
N PHE A 129 -12.98 -5.85 -6.11
CA PHE A 129 -13.86 -6.25 -5.01
C PHE A 129 -14.36 -7.68 -5.18
N PHE A 130 -14.73 -8.08 -6.39
CA PHE A 130 -15.21 -9.44 -6.64
C PHE A 130 -14.06 -10.45 -6.62
N ALA A 131 -12.90 -10.08 -7.17
CA ALA A 131 -11.74 -10.95 -7.19
C ALA A 131 -11.19 -11.25 -5.78
N GLU A 132 -11.11 -10.25 -4.91
CA GLU A 132 -10.60 -10.43 -3.54
C GLU A 132 -11.65 -11.04 -2.59
N ASN A 133 -12.94 -10.71 -2.74
CA ASN A 133 -13.97 -11.13 -1.78
C ASN A 133 -14.72 -12.43 -2.16
N ILE A 134 -14.82 -12.77 -3.46
CA ILE A 134 -15.62 -13.92 -3.92
C ILE A 134 -14.75 -15.15 -4.18
N LEU A 135 -13.53 -14.95 -4.67
CA LEU A 135 -12.61 -16.06 -4.89
C LEU A 135 -11.99 -16.46 -3.55
N ARG A 136 -12.56 -17.50 -2.92
CA ARG A 136 -12.01 -18.21 -1.75
C ARG A 136 -10.70 -18.97 -2.07
N ARG A 137 -9.86 -18.44 -2.94
CA ARG A 137 -8.61 -19.07 -3.35
C ARG A 137 -7.48 -18.10 -3.06
N GLU A 138 -6.39 -18.64 -2.55
CA GLU A 138 -5.14 -17.91 -2.35
C GLU A 138 -4.60 -17.44 -3.72
N ILE A 139 -4.66 -16.13 -3.97
CA ILE A 139 -4.08 -15.52 -5.16
C ILE A 139 -2.65 -15.16 -4.82
N ARG A 140 -1.70 -15.86 -5.46
CA ARG A 140 -0.26 -15.62 -5.34
C ARG A 140 0.22 -14.84 -6.56
N ASP A 141 0.55 -13.56 -6.36
CA ASP A 141 1.19 -12.76 -7.41
C ASP A 141 2.68 -12.64 -7.11
N THR A 142 3.51 -13.37 -7.89
CA THR A 142 4.97 -13.29 -7.79
C THR A 142 5.54 -12.65 -9.05
N ARG A 143 6.25 -11.53 -8.90
CA ARG A 143 6.90 -10.81 -9.99
C ARG A 143 8.41 -10.93 -9.88
N VAL A 144 9.07 -11.35 -10.95
CA VAL A 144 10.54 -11.47 -11.00
C VAL A 144 11.11 -10.28 -11.74
N LEU A 145 12.02 -9.55 -11.09
CA LEU A 145 12.75 -8.42 -11.66
C LEU A 145 14.23 -8.77 -11.72
N GLU A 146 14.80 -8.69 -12.92
CA GLU A 146 16.20 -9.03 -13.17
C GLU A 146 16.97 -7.80 -13.62
N TYR A 147 18.07 -7.49 -12.93
CA TYR A 147 18.90 -6.33 -13.19
C TYR A 147 20.36 -6.72 -13.46
N GLN A 148 20.97 -6.06 -14.45
CA GLN A 148 22.38 -6.20 -14.78
C GLN A 148 23.15 -5.04 -14.18
N LEU A 149 24.15 -5.31 -13.34
CA LEU A 149 24.99 -4.28 -12.74
C LEU A 149 26.22 -4.03 -13.61
N THR A 150 26.52 -2.76 -13.86
CA THR A 150 27.71 -2.34 -14.59
C THR A 150 28.90 -2.22 -13.63
N PRO A 151 30.07 -2.82 -13.94
CA PRO A 151 31.27 -2.62 -13.15
C PRO A 151 31.64 -1.14 -13.08
N GLN A 152 32.12 -0.69 -11.92
CA GLN A 152 32.55 0.69 -11.77
C GLN A 152 33.90 0.88 -12.48
N PRO A 153 34.02 1.82 -13.43
CA PRO A 153 35.29 2.08 -14.08
C PRO A 153 36.25 2.67 -13.03
N VAL A 154 37.30 1.91 -12.71
CA VAL A 154 38.39 2.40 -11.85
C VAL A 154 39.15 3.45 -12.65
N SER A 155 39.02 4.72 -12.26
CA SER A 155 39.78 5.80 -12.89
C SER A 155 41.26 5.65 -12.49
N PRO A 156 42.20 5.53 -13.45
CA PRO A 156 43.62 5.44 -13.13
C PRO A 156 44.08 6.64 -12.29
N PRO A 157 45.00 6.46 -11.33
CA PRO A 157 45.42 7.53 -10.43
C PRO A 157 46.02 8.73 -11.18
N GLN A 158 46.71 8.50 -12.30
CA GLN A 158 47.25 9.56 -13.16
C GLN A 158 46.15 10.46 -13.74
N GLN A 159 45.03 9.88 -14.21
CA GLN A 159 43.90 10.66 -14.74
C GLN A 159 43.22 11.49 -13.64
N LEU A 160 43.21 10.98 -12.40
CA LEU A 160 42.68 11.73 -11.25
C LEU A 160 43.60 12.91 -10.88
N LEU A 161 44.92 12.73 -10.97
CA LEU A 161 45.91 13.79 -10.73
C LEU A 161 45.84 14.89 -11.79
N GLU A 162 45.83 14.54 -13.07
CA GLU A 162 45.69 15.50 -14.17
C GLU A 162 44.40 16.31 -14.06
N ARG A 163 43.28 15.65 -13.72
CA ARG A 163 42.00 16.32 -13.50
C ARG A 163 42.07 17.28 -12.29
N ALA A 164 42.77 16.90 -11.22
CA ALA A 164 42.95 17.75 -10.05
C ALA A 164 43.84 18.98 -10.36
N GLU A 165 44.93 18.80 -11.10
CA GLU A 165 45.78 19.91 -11.55
C GLU A 165 45.04 20.88 -12.47
N ALA A 166 44.24 20.37 -13.41
CA ALA A 166 43.41 21.18 -14.28
C ALA A 166 42.36 22.01 -13.50
N LEU A 167 41.77 21.44 -12.45
CA LEU A 167 40.86 22.16 -11.56
C LEU A 167 41.59 23.26 -10.77
N ARG A 168 42.80 23.00 -10.26
CA ARG A 168 43.61 24.02 -9.58
C ARG A 168 44.00 25.17 -10.52
N ALA A 169 44.45 24.86 -11.74
CA ALA A 169 44.81 25.87 -12.73
C ALA A 169 43.62 26.78 -13.07
N ARG A 170 42.42 26.21 -13.22
CA ARG A 170 41.18 26.99 -13.43
C ARG A 170 40.82 27.86 -12.23
N ALA A 171 40.98 27.35 -11.02
CA ALA A 171 40.70 28.12 -9.80
C ALA A 171 41.65 29.33 -9.66
N THR A 172 42.93 29.17 -9.99
CA THR A 172 43.91 30.27 -9.97
C THR A 172 43.70 31.27 -11.11
N ALA A 173 43.21 30.82 -12.27
CA ALA A 173 42.92 31.67 -13.41
C ALA A 173 41.58 32.43 -13.31
N GLN A 174 40.72 32.07 -12.35
CA GLN A 174 39.46 32.77 -12.11
C GLN A 174 39.76 34.16 -11.52
N PRO A 175 39.34 35.27 -12.18
CA PRO A 175 39.44 36.59 -11.58
C PRO A 175 38.68 36.63 -10.25
N PRO A 176 39.12 37.43 -9.26
CA PRO A 176 38.38 37.57 -8.01
C PRO A 176 36.94 37.96 -8.33
N LEU A 177 35.98 37.17 -7.84
CA LEU A 177 34.57 37.52 -7.89
C LEU A 177 34.43 38.92 -7.29
N PRO A 178 33.67 39.85 -7.91
CA PRO A 178 33.43 41.15 -7.32
C PRO A 178 32.88 40.93 -5.91
N ALA A 179 33.50 41.55 -4.92
CA ALA A 179 33.07 41.47 -3.53
C ALA A 179 31.65 42.05 -3.45
N VAL A 180 30.63 41.19 -3.50
CA VAL A 180 29.30 41.55 -3.02
C VAL A 180 29.46 41.68 -1.52
N GLY A 181 29.65 42.92 -1.07
CA GLY A 181 29.83 43.26 0.33
C GLY A 181 28.70 42.65 1.15
N SER A 182 29.07 41.91 2.19
CA SER A 182 28.16 41.43 3.23
C SER A 182 27.79 42.59 4.15
N SER A 183 27.11 43.60 3.61
CA SER A 183 26.57 44.71 4.39
C SER A 183 25.12 44.96 4.00
N GLY A 184 24.22 44.47 4.85
CA GLY A 184 22.94 45.11 5.11
C GLY A 184 21.81 44.86 4.11
N VAL A 185 20.68 44.45 4.68
CA VAL A 185 19.29 44.59 4.20
C VAL A 185 18.89 43.79 2.94
N PRO A 186 17.82 42.97 3.00
CA PRO A 186 17.13 42.57 1.79
C PRO A 186 16.59 43.85 1.12
N PRO A 187 16.75 44.04 -0.20
CA PRO A 187 16.11 45.15 -0.89
C PRO A 187 14.59 45.00 -0.70
N ALA A 188 13.98 46.03 -0.10
CA ALA A 188 12.54 46.15 -0.01
C ALA A 188 11.93 45.93 -1.41
N ALA A 189 10.94 45.04 -1.45
CA ALA A 189 10.21 44.67 -2.63
C ALA A 189 9.68 45.90 -3.39
N GLY A 190 10.15 46.09 -4.62
CA GLY A 190 9.29 46.66 -5.65
C GLY A 190 8.20 45.63 -5.99
N PRO A 191 6.97 46.04 -6.32
CA PRO A 191 5.93 45.10 -6.70
C PRO A 191 6.40 44.29 -7.93
N PRO A 192 6.19 42.96 -7.94
CA PRO A 192 6.66 42.09 -9.02
C PRO A 192 5.91 42.41 -10.33
N PRO A 193 6.59 42.43 -11.50
CA PRO A 193 5.88 42.30 -12.75
C PRO A 193 5.27 40.89 -12.81
N GLU A 194 3.94 40.83 -12.86
CA GLU A 194 3.20 39.61 -13.18
C GLU A 194 3.70 39.07 -14.53
N GLY A 195 4.33 37.90 -14.51
CA GLY A 195 4.77 37.26 -15.74
C GLY A 195 5.64 36.03 -15.54
N LEU A 196 4.96 34.87 -15.47
CA LEU A 196 5.44 33.51 -15.77
C LEU A 196 6.30 32.81 -14.69
N GLY A 197 5.66 31.81 -14.07
CA GLY A 197 6.10 31.10 -12.88
C GLY A 197 7.24 30.09 -13.05
N ALA A 198 8.07 30.09 -12.00
CA ALA A 198 8.58 28.94 -11.23
C ALA A 198 9.48 27.89 -11.90
N PHE A 199 10.80 28.03 -11.64
CA PHE A 199 11.69 26.89 -11.47
C PHE A 199 11.84 26.59 -9.96
N PRO A 200 11.61 25.34 -9.48
CA PRO A 200 11.82 25.00 -8.08
C PRO A 200 13.30 24.91 -7.72
N GLN A 201 13.60 25.48 -6.55
CA GLN A 201 14.91 25.71 -5.95
C GLN A 201 15.64 24.42 -5.60
N SER A 202 16.96 24.40 -5.80
CA SER A 202 17.88 23.39 -5.29
C SER A 202 17.96 23.47 -3.76
N GLN A 203 17.50 22.41 -3.09
CA GLN A 203 17.72 22.25 -1.65
C GLN A 203 19.14 21.77 -1.36
N THR A 204 19.72 22.41 -0.35
CA THR A 204 21.06 22.27 0.19
C THR A 204 21.30 20.87 0.73
N VAL A 205 22.35 20.20 0.25
CA VAL A 205 22.88 18.98 0.87
C VAL A 205 23.61 19.41 2.16
N SER A 206 22.99 19.15 3.30
CA SER A 206 23.63 19.24 4.61
C SER A 206 24.66 18.12 4.76
N THR A 207 25.94 18.46 4.79
CA THR A 207 27.04 17.55 5.10
C THR A 207 26.96 17.14 6.59
N PRO A 208 26.97 15.83 6.94
CA PRO A 208 27.11 15.43 8.33
C PRO A 208 28.53 15.74 8.86
N PRO A 209 28.68 16.05 10.17
CA PRO A 209 29.97 16.40 10.76
C PRO A 209 30.94 15.20 10.79
N LEU A 210 32.23 15.50 10.60
CA LEU A 210 33.34 14.53 10.69
C LEU A 210 33.37 13.83 12.07
N PRO A 211 33.64 12.51 12.14
CA PRO A 211 34.00 11.87 13.42
C PRO A 211 35.40 12.30 13.88
N PRO A 212 35.66 12.37 15.20
CA PRO A 212 36.96 12.74 15.75
C PRO A 212 38.03 11.68 15.44
N SER A 213 39.22 12.17 15.10
CA SER A 213 40.42 11.39 14.83
C SER A 213 40.92 10.63 16.07
N VAL A 214 41.10 9.31 15.94
CA VAL A 214 41.73 8.46 16.95
C VAL A 214 43.26 8.52 16.79
N PRO A 215 44.06 8.77 17.84
CA PRO A 215 45.52 8.73 17.75
C PRO A 215 46.02 7.29 17.67
N ASN A 216 46.88 7.01 16.69
CA ASN A 216 47.52 5.71 16.48
C ASN A 216 48.47 5.38 17.65
N SER A 217 48.16 4.33 18.41
CA SER A 217 49.12 3.62 19.26
C SER A 217 49.53 2.32 18.55
N VAL A 218 50.77 2.29 18.07
CA VAL A 218 51.46 1.14 17.49
C VAL A 218 52.01 0.28 18.64
N PRO A 219 51.90 -1.06 18.60
CA PRO A 219 52.75 -1.96 19.37
C PRO A 219 54.05 -2.29 18.61
#